data_AF-A0A9E5ZPT8-F1
#
_entry.id   AF-A0A9E5ZPT8-F1
#
_cell.length_a   1.000
_cell.length_b   1.000
_cell.length_c   1.000
_cell.angle_alpha   90.00
_cell.angle_beta   90.00
_cell.angle_gamma   90.00
#
_symmetry.space_group_name_H-M   'P 1'
#
loop_
_entity.id
_entity.type
_entity.pdbx_description
1 polymer ?
#
loop_
_entity_poly.entity_id
_entity_poly.type
_entity_poly.pdbx_seq_one_letter_code
_entity_poly.pdbx_strand_id
1 'polypeptide(L)'
;NKVIILDLNDDIIPFPAGFIEDDDEFHISTERRLLYTCMTRARNKLYLFSSDKDNPSRYLKEINESLLDDISPKSSSKRTYNDDLPF
;
A
#
# COMPACT_ATOMS: atom_id res chain seq x y z
N ASN A 1 7.48 -11.33 15.77
CA ASN A 1 6.49 -11.50 14.69
C ASN A 1 6.59 -10.34 13.71
N LYS A 2 6.65 -10.61 12.40
CA LYS A 2 6.68 -9.59 11.34
C LYS A 2 5.43 -9.78 10.48
N VAL A 3 4.75 -8.68 10.15
CA VAL A 3 3.60 -8.70 9.24
C VAL A 3 3.95 -7.90 8.01
N ILE A 4 3.55 -8.44 6.86
CA ILE A 4 3.70 -7.79 5.56
C ILE A 4 2.30 -7.71 4.98
N ILE A 5 1.84 -6.50 4.70
CA ILE A 5 0.58 -6.24 4.03
C ILE A 5 0.94 -5.72 2.63
N LEU A 6 0.45 -6.44 1.62
CA LEU A 6 0.72 -6.17 0.22
C LEU A 6 -0.51 -5.55 -0.43
N ASP A 7 -0.30 -4.91 -1.57
CA ASP A 7 -1.35 -4.46 -2.48
C ASP A 7 -2.31 -3.42 -1.86
N LEU A 8 -1.75 -2.51 -1.06
CA LEU A 8 -2.47 -1.37 -0.49
C LEU A 8 -2.71 -0.29 -1.54
N ASN A 9 -3.53 -0.58 -2.54
CA ASN A 9 -3.97 0.34 -3.59
C ASN A 9 -5.46 0.68 -3.41
N ASP A 10 -5.91 1.85 -3.88
CA ASP A 10 -7.30 2.32 -3.64
C ASP A 10 -8.37 1.52 -4.39
N ASP A 11 -7.98 0.70 -5.36
CA ASP A 11 -8.81 -0.24 -6.12
C ASP A 11 -8.74 -1.68 -5.59
N ILE A 12 -8.03 -1.91 -4.48
CA ILE A 12 -7.93 -3.22 -3.81
C ILE A 12 -8.46 -3.12 -2.39
N ILE A 13 -8.04 -2.08 -1.66
CA ILE A 13 -8.53 -1.77 -0.33
C ILE A 13 -8.64 -0.24 -0.19
N PRO A 14 -9.85 0.33 -0.11
CA PRO A 14 -11.14 -0.36 -0.05
C PRO A 14 -11.48 -1.17 -1.31
N PHE A 15 -12.14 -2.33 -1.15
CA PHE A 15 -12.49 -3.19 -2.29
C PHE A 15 -13.54 -2.48 -3.16
N PRO A 16 -13.29 -2.35 -4.47
CA PRO A 16 -14.14 -1.56 -5.35
C PRO A 16 -15.53 -2.16 -5.54
N ALA A 17 -16.50 -1.29 -5.77
CA ALA A 17 -17.92 -1.59 -5.72
C ALA A 17 -18.39 -2.54 -6.84
N GLY A 18 -18.94 -3.69 -6.44
CA GLY A 18 -20.05 -4.32 -7.18
C GLY A 18 -21.43 -3.89 -6.66
N PHE A 19 -21.51 -3.35 -5.43
CA PHE A 19 -22.77 -3.09 -4.71
C PHE A 19 -22.62 -1.98 -3.65
N ILE A 20 -22.32 -0.74 -4.06
CA ILE A 20 -22.22 0.40 -3.13
C ILE A 20 -23.33 1.40 -3.45
N GLU A 21 -24.19 1.69 -2.47
CA GLU A 21 -25.10 2.84 -2.47
C GLU A 21 -24.37 4.09 -1.94
N ASP A 22 -24.87 5.28 -2.27
CA ASP A 22 -24.22 6.60 -2.11
C ASP A 22 -23.77 6.98 -0.67
N ASP A 23 -24.06 6.17 0.36
CA ASP A 23 -23.65 6.38 1.76
C ASP A 23 -22.66 5.30 2.23
N ASP A 24 -21.55 5.18 1.49
CA ASP A 24 -20.54 4.13 1.60
C ASP A 24 -19.66 4.19 2.88
N GLU A 25 -20.04 4.98 3.88
CA GLU A 25 -19.30 5.13 5.14
C GLU A 25 -19.17 3.78 5.87
N PHE A 26 -20.19 2.92 5.77
CA PHE A 26 -20.14 1.59 6.39
C PHE A 26 -19.07 0.68 5.78
N HIS A 27 -18.98 0.61 4.44
CA HIS A 27 -17.96 -0.22 3.78
C HIS A 27 -16.56 0.31 4.07
N ILE A 28 -16.37 1.62 3.88
CA ILE A 28 -15.09 2.28 4.16
C ILE A 28 -14.67 2.08 5.63
N SER A 29 -15.60 2.17 6.59
CA SER A 29 -15.28 1.94 8.00
C SER A 29 -14.99 0.46 8.33
N THR A 30 -15.62 -0.47 7.60
CA THR A 30 -15.45 -1.91 7.80
C THR A 30 -14.08 -2.34 7.28
N GLU A 31 -13.68 -1.87 6.10
CA GLU A 31 -12.39 -2.20 5.51
C GLU A 31 -11.24 -1.49 6.23
N ARG A 32 -11.44 -0.27 6.73
CA ARG A 32 -10.50 0.39 7.65
C ARG A 32 -10.26 -0.46 8.89
N ARG A 33 -11.32 -1.00 9.50
CA ARG A 33 -11.22 -1.90 10.68
C ARG A 33 -10.51 -3.21 10.35
N LEU A 34 -10.74 -3.76 9.16
CA LEU A 34 -10.00 -4.92 8.67
C LEU A 34 -8.50 -4.62 8.57
N LEU A 35 -8.13 -3.52 7.93
CA LEU A 35 -6.74 -3.09 7.80
C LEU A 35 -6.08 -2.88 9.17
N TYR A 36 -6.75 -2.19 10.09
CA TYR A 36 -6.29 -2.01 11.47
C TYR A 36 -6.05 -3.35 12.19
N THR A 37 -6.97 -4.30 12.02
CA THR A 37 -6.84 -5.65 12.60
C THR A 37 -5.61 -6.37 12.04
N CYS A 38 -5.34 -6.25 10.74
CA CYS A 38 -4.14 -6.81 10.12
C CYS A 38 -2.86 -6.14 10.65
N MET A 39 -2.83 -4.81 10.75
CA MET A 39 -1.69 -4.05 11.27
C MET A 39 -1.35 -4.45 12.71
N THR A 40 -2.36 -4.60 13.57
CA THR A 40 -2.18 -4.94 15.00
C THR A 40 -1.74 -6.38 15.26
N ARG A 41 -1.70 -7.25 14.23
CA ARG A 41 -1.05 -8.57 14.33
C ARG A 41 0.48 -8.49 14.37
N ALA A 42 1.05 -7.37 13.94
CA ALA A 42 2.49 -7.14 13.99
C ALA A 42 2.95 -6.91 15.44
N ARG A 43 4.00 -7.64 15.87
CA ARG A 43 4.61 -7.43 17.20
C ARG A 43 5.94 -6.69 17.15
N ASN A 44 6.70 -6.85 16.06
CA ASN A 44 8.06 -6.30 15.94
C ASN A 44 8.21 -5.34 14.76
N LYS A 45 7.77 -5.76 13.57
CA LYS A 45 7.84 -4.94 12.34
C LYS A 45 6.58 -5.14 11.51
N LEU A 46 6.09 -4.04 10.97
CA LEU A 46 4.99 -3.98 10.01
C LEU A 46 5.56 -3.40 8.72
N TYR A 47 5.29 -4.06 7.61
CA TYR A 47 5.63 -3.57 6.27
C TYR A 47 4.34 -3.39 5.48
N LEU A 48 4.19 -2.22 4.89
CA LEU A 48 3.04 -1.82 4.09
C LEU A 48 3.54 -1.56 2.67
N PHE A 49 2.99 -2.26 1.69
CA PHE A 49 3.39 -2.10 0.29
C PHE A 49 2.20 -1.71 -0.57
N SER A 50 2.39 -0.69 -1.40
CA SER A 50 1.53 -0.32 -2.51
C SER A 50 2.26 -0.65 -3.80
N SER A 51 1.59 -1.26 -4.77
CA SER A 51 2.16 -1.49 -6.10
C SER A 51 1.94 -0.29 -7.02
N ASP A 52 0.84 0.42 -6.82
CA ASP A 52 0.55 1.68 -7.51
C ASP A 52 1.17 2.84 -6.72
N LYS A 53 2.05 3.59 -7.40
CA LYS A 53 2.70 4.77 -6.84
C LYS A 53 1.80 6.00 -6.89
N ASP A 54 0.94 6.09 -7.90
CA ASP A 54 0.10 7.23 -8.17
C ASP A 54 -1.23 7.12 -7.40
N ASN A 55 -1.72 5.90 -7.19
CA ASN A 55 -2.97 5.62 -6.48
C ASN A 55 -2.84 4.61 -5.33
N PRO A 56 -2.03 4.89 -4.29
CA PRO A 56 -2.02 4.08 -3.08
C PRO A 56 -3.37 4.18 -2.36
N SER A 57 -3.69 3.14 -1.58
CA SER A 57 -4.88 3.07 -0.74
C SER A 57 -5.05 4.34 0.09
N ARG A 58 -6.25 4.90 0.09
CA ARG A 58 -6.60 6.07 0.92
C ARG A 58 -6.23 5.91 2.39
N TYR A 59 -6.26 4.68 2.92
CA TYR A 59 -5.92 4.40 4.31
C TYR A 59 -4.45 4.66 4.65
N LEU A 60 -3.55 4.61 3.67
CA LEU A 60 -2.14 4.95 3.88
C LEU A 60 -1.96 6.43 4.23
N LYS A 61 -2.79 7.31 3.66
CA LYS A 61 -2.78 8.76 3.92
C LYS A 61 -3.32 9.10 5.32
N GLU A 62 -4.06 8.19 5.94
CA GLU A 62 -4.57 8.35 7.31
C GLU A 62 -3.49 8.08 8.39
N ILE A 63 -2.37 7.45 8.01
CA ILE A 63 -1.27 7.17 8.93
C ILE A 63 -0.38 8.40 9.05
N ASN A 64 -0.01 8.75 10.28
CA ASN A 64 0.93 9.85 10.52
C ASN A 64 2.29 9.54 9.89
N GLU A 65 2.73 10.40 8.96
CA GLU A 65 4.00 10.27 8.22
C GLU A 65 5.23 10.16 9.13
N SER A 66 5.21 10.75 10.32
CA SER A 66 6.33 10.65 11.29
C SER A 66 6.53 9.25 11.86
N LEU A 67 5.55 8.36 11.69
CA LEU A 67 5.61 6.96 12.12
C LEU A 67 6.00 6.02 10.97
N LEU A 68 6.17 6.54 9.76
CA LEU A 68 6.50 5.78 8.56
C LEU A 68 7.97 5.94 8.19
N ASP A 69 8.57 4.86 7.71
CA ASP A 69 9.91 4.85 7.11
C ASP A 69 9.77 4.48 5.63
N ASP A 70 10.16 5.39 4.75
CA ASP A 70 10.06 5.17 3.30
C ASP A 70 11.21 4.27 2.82
N ILE A 71 10.85 3.02 2.55
CA ILE A 71 11.76 1.98 2.05
C ILE A 71 11.76 1.88 0.51
N SER A 72 11.12 2.81 -0.19
CA SER A 72 11.07 2.81 -1.65
C SER A 72 12.46 2.85 -2.24
N PRO A 73 12.74 2.10 -3.33
CA PRO A 73 14.02 2.16 -3.99
C PRO A 73 14.28 3.58 -4.49
N LYS A 74 15.27 4.25 -3.88
CA LYS A 74 15.80 5.52 -4.38
C LYS A 74 16.24 5.27 -5.83
N SER A 75 15.74 6.05 -6.78
CA SER A 75 16.01 5.81 -8.20
C SER A 75 17.52 5.64 -8.40
N SER A 76 17.95 4.41 -8.68
CA SER A 76 19.33 4.16 -9.06
C SER A 76 19.57 4.95 -10.33
N SER A 77 20.61 5.80 -10.32
CA SER A 77 21.14 6.49 -11.49
C SER A 77 21.02 5.58 -12.71
N LYS A 78 20.35 6.04 -13.77
CA LYS A 78 20.13 5.28 -15.01
C LYS A 78 21.39 4.50 -15.35
N ARG A 79 21.35 3.17 -15.24
CA ARG A 79 22.36 2.32 -15.86
C ARG A 79 22.12 2.47 -17.35
N THR A 80 22.98 3.23 -18.03
CA THR A 80 23.10 3.20 -19.48
C THR A 80 23.50 1.78 -19.85
N TYR A 81 22.54 0.98 -20.30
CA TYR A 81 22.85 -0.25 -21.00
C TYR A 81 23.41 0.19 -22.36
N ASN A 82 24.71 -0.02 -22.56
CA ASN A 82 25.30 0.04 -23.89
C ASN A 82 24.84 -1.24 -24.59
N ASP A 83 23.90 -1.11 -25.54
CA ASP A 83 23.40 -2.18 -26.42
C ASP A 83 24.46 -2.71 -27.42
N ASP A 84 25.76 -2.55 -27.13
CA ASP A 84 26.86 -3.10 -27.91
C ASP A 84 27.24 -4.51 -27.40
N LEU A 85 26.27 -5.43 -27.42
CA LEU A 85 26.56 -6.86 -27.34
C LEU A 85 26.40 -7.47 -28.73
N PRO A 86 27.47 -8.06 -29.31
CA PRO A 86 27.29 -8.94 -30.44
C PRO A 86 26.69 -10.26 -29.91
N PHE A 87 25.62 -10.70 -30.57
CA PHE A 87 24.86 -11.95 -30.38
C PHE A 87 23.74 -11.93 -29.34
#